data_AF-A0A6V7X4L5-F1
#
_entry.id   AF-A0A6V7X4L5-F1
#
_cell.length_a   1.000
_cell.length_b   1.000
_cell.length_c   1.000
_cell.angle_alpha   90.00
_cell.angle_beta   90.00
_cell.angle_gamma   90.00
#
_symmetry.space_group_name_H-M   'P 1'
#
loop_
_entity.id
_entity.type
_entity.pdbx_description
1 polymer ?
#
loop_
_entity_poly.entity_id
_entity_poly.type
_entity_poly.pdbx_seq_one_letter_code
_entity_poly.pdbx_strand_id
1 'polypeptide(L)'
;MREEFQKLIKENVKLLKERENFKEEIAKIKEENNLNKERLNTHNKSFIDNYTKLSRELENSITDLANCKKEVLDLKFVRYVSQKNRINEISEKLTCCENKCINSTISNGTCKAKKGFIRICEGILVKYHLAKEKVNNKIICFYAQHPFTKAWGYCCNYSLFYFEVTMIEEAKERTSYVGIGFYNIPTKLSIINNSNNFWDDQNNEITFHKSSWKDKDVFGCGVVFPSWKDKTALPYIFFTKNGSRIGGKFSLDGEDDNLRPFFELLSCSIEINFGNDLENKPFLYNTLKHNI
;
A
#
# COMPACT_ATOMS: atom_id res chain seq x y z
N MET A 1 -96.94 57.18 -24.29
CA MET A 1 -97.55 55.87 -23.98
C MET A 1 -97.28 54.78 -25.03
N ARG A 2 -97.81 54.83 -26.28
CA ARG A 2 -97.62 53.72 -27.26
C ARG A 2 -96.16 53.56 -27.75
N GLU A 3 -95.46 54.67 -28.00
CA GLU A 3 -94.06 54.65 -28.46
C GLU A 3 -93.08 54.21 -27.35
N GLU A 4 -93.31 54.66 -26.11
CA GLU A 4 -92.54 54.22 -24.94
C GLU A 4 -92.70 52.72 -24.70
N PHE A 5 -93.91 52.19 -24.86
CA PHE A 5 -94.16 50.76 -24.75
C PHE A 5 -93.43 49.95 -25.83
N GLN A 6 -93.38 50.43 -27.08
CA GLN A 6 -92.60 49.80 -28.15
C GLN A 6 -91.08 49.87 -27.90
N LYS A 7 -90.58 50.97 -27.32
CA LYS A 7 -89.17 51.10 -26.91
C LYS A 7 -88.83 50.08 -25.81
N LEU A 8 -89.71 49.93 -24.81
CA LEU A 8 -89.57 48.97 -23.72
C LEU A 8 -89.53 47.52 -24.22
N ILE A 9 -90.40 47.17 -25.19
CA ILE A 9 -90.39 45.83 -25.81
C ILE A 9 -89.07 45.57 -26.53
N LYS A 10 -88.58 46.53 -27.34
CA LYS A 10 -87.30 46.38 -28.05
C LYS A 10 -86.12 46.19 -27.09
N GLU A 11 -86.12 46.94 -25.99
CA GLU A 11 -85.11 46.84 -24.94
C GLU A 11 -85.17 45.49 -24.22
N ASN A 12 -86.35 45.01 -23.84
CA ASN A 12 -86.52 43.68 -23.26
C ASN A 12 -86.07 42.55 -24.20
N VAL A 13 -86.39 42.63 -25.49
CA VAL A 13 -85.93 41.65 -26.49
C VAL A 13 -84.41 41.68 -26.61
N LYS A 14 -83.78 42.86 -26.57
CA LYS A 14 -82.33 43.01 -26.56
C LYS A 14 -81.72 42.37 -25.31
N LEU A 15 -82.24 42.68 -24.12
CA LEU A 15 -81.79 42.12 -22.85
C LEU A 15 -81.94 40.60 -22.80
N LEU A 16 -83.01 40.04 -23.38
CA LEU A 16 -83.18 38.59 -23.48
C LEU A 16 -82.10 37.94 -24.36
N LYS A 17 -81.75 38.56 -25.50
CA LYS A 17 -80.65 38.07 -26.35
C LYS A 17 -79.30 38.15 -25.64
N GLU A 18 -79.01 39.25 -24.95
CA GLU A 18 -77.79 39.40 -24.15
C GLU A 18 -77.74 38.34 -23.04
N ARG A 19 -78.85 38.07 -22.36
CA ARG A 19 -78.94 37.02 -21.33
C ARG A 19 -78.66 35.62 -21.90
N GLU A 20 -79.18 35.28 -23.08
CA GLU A 20 -78.89 33.99 -23.71
C GLU A 20 -77.41 33.91 -24.13
N ASN A 21 -76.85 34.96 -24.73
CA ASN A 21 -75.42 35.02 -25.05
C ASN A 21 -74.54 34.82 -23.80
N PHE A 22 -74.87 35.49 -22.69
CA PHE A 22 -74.14 35.32 -21.42
C PHE A 22 -74.27 33.90 -20.86
N LYS A 23 -75.42 33.23 -21.02
CA LYS A 23 -75.57 31.83 -20.61
C LYS A 23 -74.67 30.91 -21.43
N GLU A 24 -74.56 31.13 -22.74
CA GLU A 24 -73.67 30.38 -23.63
C GLU A 24 -72.20 30.60 -23.26
N GLU A 25 -71.79 31.84 -23.00
CA GLU A 25 -70.42 32.15 -22.54
C GLU A 25 -70.10 31.49 -21.19
N ILE A 26 -71.03 31.54 -20.23
CA ILE A 26 -70.88 30.85 -18.93
C ILE A 26 -70.74 29.34 -19.12
N ALA A 27 -71.49 28.75 -20.06
CA ALA A 27 -71.38 27.32 -20.36
C ALA A 27 -69.99 26.97 -20.93
N LYS A 28 -69.49 27.77 -21.88
CA LYS A 28 -68.14 27.60 -22.46
C LYS A 28 -67.03 27.74 -21.41
N ILE A 29 -67.12 28.76 -20.55
CA ILE A 29 -66.16 28.98 -19.46
C ILE A 29 -66.18 27.80 -18.47
N LYS A 30 -67.35 27.23 -18.16
CA LYS A 30 -67.45 26.05 -17.29
C LYS A 30 -66.80 24.82 -17.92
N GLU A 31 -66.99 24.59 -19.21
CA GLU A 31 -66.36 23.49 -19.95
C GLU A 31 -64.84 23.64 -20.00
N GLU A 32 -64.35 24.84 -20.33
CA GLU A 32 -62.91 25.14 -20.34
C GLU A 32 -62.27 24.97 -18.96
N ASN A 33 -62.93 25.42 -17.89
CA ASN A 33 -62.47 25.23 -16.52
C ASN A 33 -62.40 23.74 -16.14
N ASN A 34 -63.37 22.94 -16.56
CA ASN A 34 -63.33 21.48 -16.32
C ASN A 34 -62.16 20.83 -17.05
N LEU A 35 -61.94 21.18 -18.33
CA LEU A 35 -60.83 20.66 -19.12
C LEU A 35 -59.46 21.07 -18.54
N ASN A 36 -59.32 22.33 -18.10
CA ASN A 36 -58.10 22.81 -17.47
C ASN A 36 -57.83 22.11 -16.12
N LYS A 37 -58.89 21.81 -15.36
CA LYS A 37 -58.79 21.03 -14.12
C LYS A 37 -58.30 19.60 -14.39
N GLU A 38 -58.80 18.95 -15.44
CA GLU A 38 -58.33 17.61 -15.83
C GLU A 38 -56.87 17.60 -16.32
N ARG A 39 -56.48 18.61 -17.12
CA ARG A 39 -55.09 18.80 -17.56
C ARG A 39 -54.15 19.01 -16.37
N LEU A 40 -54.55 19.86 -15.43
CA LEU A 40 -53.78 20.12 -14.21
C LEU A 40 -53.64 18.85 -13.35
N ASN A 41 -54.70 18.07 -13.19
CA ASN A 41 -54.66 16.81 -12.47
C ASN A 41 -53.73 15.79 -13.14
N THR A 42 -53.77 15.69 -14.47
CA THR A 42 -52.87 14.82 -15.25
C THR A 42 -51.41 15.25 -15.10
N HIS A 43 -51.15 16.55 -15.20
CA HIS A 43 -49.80 17.10 -15.02
C HIS A 43 -49.27 16.86 -13.61
N ASN A 44 -50.08 17.12 -12.57
CA ASN A 44 -49.69 16.87 -11.19
C ASN A 44 -49.41 15.39 -10.93
N LYS A 45 -50.22 14.48 -11.48
CA LYS A 45 -49.98 13.04 -11.39
C LYS A 45 -48.64 12.66 -12.02
N SER A 46 -48.38 13.12 -13.24
CA SER A 46 -47.09 12.86 -13.91
C SER A 46 -45.91 13.45 -13.16
N PHE A 47 -46.06 14.63 -12.55
CA PHE A 47 -45.03 15.25 -11.74
C PHE A 47 -44.73 14.42 -10.48
N ILE A 48 -45.76 13.96 -9.76
CA ILE A 48 -45.61 13.09 -8.59
C ILE A 48 -44.93 11.77 -8.97
N ASP A 49 -45.37 11.11 -10.06
CA ASP A 49 -44.78 9.85 -10.53
C ASP A 49 -43.28 10.03 -10.85
N ASN A 50 -42.91 11.12 -11.53
CA ASN A 50 -41.52 11.45 -11.83
C ASN A 50 -40.70 11.75 -10.56
N TYR A 51 -41.26 12.51 -9.62
CA TYR A 51 -40.61 12.80 -8.34
C TYR A 51 -40.36 11.52 -7.53
N THR A 52 -41.36 10.64 -7.42
CA THR A 52 -41.22 9.34 -6.74
C THR A 52 -40.17 8.46 -7.42
N LYS A 53 -40.14 8.43 -8.76
CA LYS A 53 -39.10 7.71 -9.51
C LYS A 53 -37.70 8.24 -9.19
N LEU A 54 -37.51 9.56 -9.23
CA LEU A 54 -36.22 10.20 -8.95
C LEU A 54 -35.78 10.00 -7.50
N SER A 55 -36.71 10.09 -6.54
CA SER A 55 -36.44 9.83 -5.12
C SER A 55 -35.91 8.41 -4.92
N ARG A 56 -36.53 7.41 -5.56
CA ARG A 56 -36.07 6.02 -5.50
C ARG A 56 -34.69 5.83 -6.14
N GLU A 57 -34.42 6.48 -7.27
CA GLU A 57 -33.09 6.44 -7.91
C GLU A 57 -31.99 7.06 -7.02
N LEU A 58 -32.31 8.14 -6.31
CA LEU A 58 -31.41 8.77 -5.35
C LEU A 58 -31.15 7.86 -4.14
N GLU A 59 -32.18 7.23 -3.57
CA GLU A 59 -32.05 6.27 -2.47
C GLU A 59 -31.19 5.07 -2.84
N ASN A 60 -31.38 4.52 -4.04
CA ASN A 60 -30.55 3.44 -4.56
C ASN A 60 -29.08 3.89 -4.68
N SER A 61 -28.83 5.08 -5.24
CA SER A 61 -27.47 5.62 -5.40
C SER A 61 -26.78 5.86 -4.05
N ILE A 62 -27.52 6.33 -3.04
CA ILE A 62 -27.00 6.49 -1.66
C ILE A 62 -26.64 5.13 -1.07
N THR A 63 -27.46 4.12 -1.30
CA THR A 63 -27.22 2.75 -0.83
C THR A 63 -25.96 2.16 -1.48
N ASP A 64 -25.81 2.32 -2.79
CA ASP A 64 -24.63 1.87 -3.54
C ASP A 64 -23.35 2.57 -3.05
N LEU A 65 -23.41 3.88 -2.80
CA LEU A 65 -22.29 4.64 -2.25
C LEU A 65 -21.91 4.16 -0.84
N ALA A 66 -22.89 3.87 0.01
CA ALA A 66 -22.66 3.33 1.34
C ALA A 66 -22.00 1.95 1.30
N ASN A 67 -22.45 1.08 0.38
CA ASN A 67 -21.84 -0.24 0.15
C ASN A 67 -20.39 -0.11 -0.36
N CYS A 68 -20.14 0.73 -1.36
CA CYS A 68 -18.79 0.99 -1.88
C CYS A 68 -17.86 1.54 -0.79
N LYS A 69 -18.35 2.48 0.04
CA LYS A 69 -17.59 2.99 1.19
C LYS A 69 -17.25 1.88 2.18
N LYS A 70 -18.17 0.95 2.44
CA LYS A 70 -17.93 -0.20 3.31
C LYS A 70 -16.86 -1.12 2.72
N GLU A 71 -16.97 -1.48 1.44
CA GLU A 71 -15.97 -2.30 0.75
C GLU A 71 -14.58 -1.65 0.79
N VAL A 72 -14.48 -0.35 0.53
CA VAL A 72 -13.20 0.39 0.58
C VAL A 72 -12.63 0.44 2.00
N LEU A 73 -13.47 0.49 3.04
CA LEU A 73 -13.03 0.46 4.44
C LEU A 73 -12.59 -0.95 4.87
N ASP A 74 -13.17 -1.99 4.27
CA ASP A 74 -12.81 -3.39 4.52
C ASP A 74 -11.55 -3.82 3.75
N LEU A 75 -11.13 -3.06 2.73
CA LEU A 75 -9.87 -3.28 2.04
C LEU A 75 -8.67 -3.04 2.97
N LYS A 76 -7.93 -4.11 3.26
CA LYS A 76 -6.67 -4.04 4.00
C LYS A 76 -5.56 -3.50 3.09
N PHE A 77 -5.40 -2.19 3.08
CA PHE A 77 -4.32 -1.55 2.33
C PHE A 77 -2.98 -1.71 3.06
N VAL A 78 -1.98 -2.16 2.33
CA VAL A 78 -0.57 -2.07 2.74
C VAL A 78 0.01 -0.79 2.17
N ARG A 79 0.60 0.02 3.03
CA ARG A 79 1.27 1.25 2.64
C ARG A 79 2.74 1.14 2.97
N TYR A 80 3.58 1.40 1.97
CA TYR A 80 5.01 1.53 2.17
C TYR A 80 5.32 2.73 3.08
N VAL A 81 6.24 2.52 4.01
CA VAL A 81 6.77 3.54 4.91
C VAL A 81 8.19 3.86 4.47
N SER A 82 8.41 5.07 3.95
CA SER A 82 9.76 5.52 3.60
C SER A 82 10.53 5.84 4.87
N GLN A 83 11.67 5.19 5.03
CA GLN A 83 12.56 5.43 6.16
C GLN A 83 14.00 5.44 5.67
N LYS A 84 14.59 6.63 5.66
CA LYS A 84 15.99 6.78 5.27
C LYS A 84 16.90 6.01 6.22
N ASN A 85 17.83 5.25 5.66
CA ASN A 85 18.73 4.41 6.45
C ASN A 85 20.12 4.31 5.82
N ARG A 86 21.09 3.85 6.60
CA ARG A 86 22.48 3.60 6.18
C ARG A 86 23.11 2.60 7.13
N ILE A 87 24.19 1.94 6.73
CA ILE A 87 24.97 1.13 7.68
C ILE A 87 25.78 2.03 8.59
N ASN A 88 25.74 1.76 9.90
CA ASN A 88 26.46 2.55 10.90
C ASN A 88 27.21 1.72 11.95
N GLU A 89 27.07 0.39 11.94
CA GLU A 89 27.62 -0.46 12.99
C GLU A 89 28.04 -1.80 12.44
N ILE A 90 29.19 -2.31 12.91
CA ILE A 90 29.66 -3.67 12.66
C ILE A 90 29.56 -4.44 13.97
N SER A 91 29.06 -5.67 13.90
CA SER A 91 28.92 -6.57 15.04
C SER A 91 30.26 -6.77 15.75
N GLU A 92 30.23 -6.73 17.08
CA GLU A 92 31.41 -7.03 17.88
C GLU A 92 31.79 -8.52 17.87
N LYS A 93 30.83 -9.41 17.60
CA LYS A 93 31.01 -10.86 17.63
C LYS A 93 31.48 -11.38 16.27
N LEU A 94 30.85 -10.91 15.19
CA LEU A 94 31.12 -11.34 13.83
C LEU A 94 31.81 -10.21 13.08
N THR A 95 33.13 -10.12 13.26
CA THR A 95 34.00 -9.07 12.70
C THR A 95 35.27 -9.67 12.09
N CYS A 96 36.16 -8.83 11.57
CA CYS A 96 37.35 -9.29 10.86
C CYS A 96 38.32 -10.10 11.74
N CYS A 97 38.47 -9.76 13.03
CA CYS A 97 39.39 -10.40 13.98
C CYS A 97 39.06 -10.02 15.43
N GLU A 98 39.65 -10.72 16.42
CA GLU A 98 39.49 -10.44 17.86
C GLU A 98 39.82 -8.99 18.24
N ASN A 99 40.80 -8.37 17.58
CA ASN A 99 41.17 -6.97 17.78
C ASN A 99 40.19 -5.95 17.17
N LYS A 100 39.06 -6.41 16.59
CA LYS A 100 37.99 -5.58 16.03
C LYS A 100 38.48 -4.43 15.15
N CYS A 101 39.49 -4.68 14.29
CA CYS A 101 40.23 -3.63 13.59
C CYS A 101 39.38 -2.72 12.69
N ILE A 102 38.17 -3.13 12.32
CA ILE A 102 37.24 -2.36 11.47
C ILE A 102 36.22 -1.52 12.25
N ASN A 103 36.07 -1.70 13.56
CA ASN A 103 35.02 -1.03 14.34
C ASN A 103 35.26 0.49 14.53
N SER A 104 36.50 0.96 14.39
CA SER A 104 36.86 2.38 14.60
C SER A 104 36.59 3.28 13.40
N THR A 105 36.61 2.74 12.17
CA THR A 105 36.33 3.50 10.93
C THR A 105 35.72 2.57 9.89
N ILE A 106 34.40 2.47 9.86
CA ILE A 106 33.66 1.56 8.96
C ILE A 106 33.94 1.86 7.47
N SER A 107 34.28 3.11 7.14
CA SER A 107 34.56 3.58 5.77
C SER A 107 35.99 3.35 5.29
N ASN A 108 36.97 3.23 6.20
CA ASN A 108 38.40 3.12 5.86
C ASN A 108 39.11 1.96 6.58
N GLY A 109 38.34 1.10 7.24
CA GLY A 109 38.85 0.00 8.05
C GLY A 109 39.71 -0.95 7.23
N THR A 110 40.80 -1.43 7.85
CA THR A 110 41.64 -2.51 7.32
C THR A 110 41.92 -3.50 8.45
N CYS A 111 41.97 -4.79 8.12
CA CYS A 111 42.29 -5.83 9.11
C CYS A 111 43.80 -6.01 9.25
N LYS A 112 44.37 -5.63 10.40
CA LYS A 112 45.81 -5.80 10.69
C LYS A 112 46.25 -7.28 10.69
N ALA A 113 45.34 -8.19 11.01
CA ALA A 113 45.57 -9.63 11.00
C ALA A 113 45.50 -10.27 9.59
N LYS A 114 45.36 -9.46 8.52
CA LYS A 114 45.24 -9.92 7.12
C LYS A 114 44.08 -10.91 6.88
N LYS A 115 43.07 -10.90 7.75
CA LYS A 115 41.80 -11.61 7.57
C LYS A 115 40.90 -10.84 6.61
N GLY A 116 39.89 -11.53 6.08
CA GLY A 116 38.86 -10.88 5.27
C GLY A 116 38.18 -9.77 6.07
N PHE A 117 37.84 -8.66 5.41
CA PHE A 117 37.21 -7.51 6.05
C PHE A 117 36.23 -6.82 5.10
N ILE A 118 35.38 -5.95 5.63
CA ILE A 118 34.49 -5.11 4.82
C ILE A 118 34.90 -3.64 4.89
N ARG A 119 34.54 -2.90 3.85
CA ARG A 119 34.56 -1.44 3.80
C ARG A 119 33.21 -0.94 3.36
N ILE A 120 32.69 0.10 4.01
CA ILE A 120 31.40 0.70 3.65
C ILE A 120 31.62 2.04 2.96
N CYS A 121 31.20 2.13 1.71
CA CYS A 121 31.19 3.35 0.91
C CYS A 121 29.80 3.97 0.95
N GLU A 122 29.72 5.24 1.33
CA GLU A 122 28.48 6.04 1.33
C GLU A 122 27.32 5.44 2.14
N GLY A 123 27.62 4.53 3.07
CA GLY A 123 26.63 3.89 3.93
C GLY A 123 25.74 2.84 3.24
N ILE A 124 25.94 2.56 1.94
CA ILE A 124 25.08 1.66 1.15
C ILE A 124 25.86 0.59 0.38
N LEU A 125 27.08 0.87 -0.06
CA LEU A 125 27.92 -0.09 -0.77
C LEU A 125 28.87 -0.73 0.22
N VAL A 126 28.76 -2.05 0.41
CA VAL A 126 29.62 -2.81 1.31
C VAL A 126 30.54 -3.69 0.48
N LYS A 127 31.82 -3.29 0.41
CA LYS A 127 32.86 -4.02 -0.31
C LYS A 127 33.54 -5.01 0.63
N TYR A 128 33.57 -6.28 0.25
CA TYR A 128 34.30 -7.31 0.95
C TYR A 128 35.70 -7.48 0.36
N HIS A 129 36.71 -7.24 1.19
CA HIS A 129 38.11 -7.43 0.86
C HIS A 129 38.56 -8.83 1.28
N LEU A 130 38.86 -9.65 0.28
CA LEU A 130 39.29 -11.04 0.46
C LEU A 130 40.66 -11.13 1.14
N ALA A 131 40.80 -12.05 2.09
CA ALA A 131 42.11 -12.49 2.56
C ALA A 131 42.87 -13.23 1.45
N LYS A 132 44.21 -13.19 1.49
CA LYS A 132 45.06 -13.95 0.57
C LYS A 132 44.71 -15.44 0.61
N GLU A 133 44.75 -16.03 1.80
CA GLU A 133 44.37 -17.43 2.04
C GLU A 133 42.86 -17.56 2.29
N LYS A 134 42.21 -18.53 1.65
CA LYS A 134 40.74 -18.71 1.72
C LYS A 134 40.24 -18.91 3.16
N VAL A 135 40.96 -19.67 3.97
CA VAL A 135 40.63 -20.00 5.38
C VAL A 135 40.59 -18.79 6.31
N ASN A 136 41.18 -17.67 5.90
CA ASN A 136 41.26 -16.45 6.70
C ASN A 136 40.09 -15.49 6.45
N ASN A 137 39.15 -15.83 5.56
CA ASN A 137 37.89 -15.10 5.44
C ASN A 137 36.96 -15.43 6.61
N LYS A 138 36.19 -14.46 7.08
CA LYS A 138 35.27 -14.60 8.22
C LYS A 138 33.94 -13.96 7.86
N ILE A 139 32.87 -14.51 8.41
CA ILE A 139 31.56 -13.87 8.31
C ILE A 139 31.62 -12.58 9.10
N ILE A 140 31.18 -11.48 8.48
CA ILE A 140 31.12 -10.17 9.10
C ILE A 140 29.67 -9.73 9.12
N CYS A 141 29.18 -9.40 10.32
CA CYS A 141 27.82 -8.94 10.54
C CYS A 141 27.81 -7.42 10.76
N PHE A 142 26.81 -6.73 10.23
CA PHE A 142 26.64 -5.29 10.39
C PHE A 142 25.17 -4.89 10.33
N TYR A 143 24.87 -3.69 10.80
CA TYR A 143 23.50 -3.24 11.07
C TYR A 143 23.21 -1.88 10.43
N ALA A 144 21.97 -1.72 9.99
CA ALA A 144 21.46 -0.42 9.59
C ALA A 144 21.34 0.52 10.81
N GLN A 145 21.40 1.82 10.60
CA GLN A 145 21.34 2.83 11.65
C GLN A 145 20.03 2.84 12.40
N HIS A 146 18.93 2.75 11.66
CA HIS A 146 17.60 2.88 12.22
C HIS A 146 16.85 1.55 12.14
N PRO A 147 16.17 1.14 13.21
CA PRO A 147 15.24 0.02 13.15
C PRO A 147 13.96 0.39 12.43
N PHE A 148 13.25 -0.61 11.91
CA PHE A 148 11.88 -0.47 11.47
C PHE A 148 10.96 -0.68 12.66
N THR A 149 10.14 0.32 12.97
CA THR A 149 9.28 0.28 14.14
C THR A 149 7.83 0.46 13.80
N LYS A 150 6.96 -0.24 14.54
CA LYS A 150 5.50 -0.10 14.39
C LYS A 150 5.04 1.34 14.63
N ALA A 151 5.71 2.07 15.53
CA ALA A 151 5.42 3.46 15.87
C ALA A 151 5.59 4.43 14.68
N TRP A 152 6.41 4.08 13.69
CA TRP A 152 6.59 4.88 12.47
C TRP A 152 5.64 4.47 11.33
N GLY A 153 4.83 3.43 11.56
CA GLY A 153 3.80 2.99 10.64
C GLY A 153 2.59 3.92 10.59
N TYR A 154 1.71 3.63 9.64
CA TYR A 154 0.38 4.19 9.59
C TYR A 154 -0.49 3.60 10.70
N CYS A 155 -1.25 4.44 11.41
CA CYS A 155 -2.18 3.95 12.41
C CYS A 155 -3.24 3.05 11.77
N CYS A 156 -3.99 3.54 10.78
CA CYS A 156 -5.18 2.86 10.24
C CYS A 156 -4.92 1.79 9.18
N ASN A 157 -3.71 1.66 8.66
CA ASN A 157 -3.39 0.74 7.56
C ASN A 157 -2.22 -0.18 7.95
N TYR A 158 -2.03 -1.24 7.18
CA TYR A 158 -0.82 -2.05 7.33
C TYR A 158 0.38 -1.25 6.83
N SER A 159 1.50 -1.38 7.54
CA SER A 159 2.71 -0.61 7.30
C SER A 159 3.81 -1.53 6.79
N LEU A 160 4.27 -1.31 5.57
CA LEU A 160 5.34 -2.07 4.95
C LEU A 160 6.66 -1.30 5.01
N PHE A 161 7.64 -1.87 5.68
CA PHE A 161 9.04 -1.45 5.58
C PHE A 161 9.79 -2.47 4.73
N TYR A 162 10.69 -2.00 3.88
CA TYR A 162 11.32 -2.84 2.86
C TYR A 162 12.70 -2.30 2.47
N PHE A 163 13.64 -3.20 2.22
CA PHE A 163 14.94 -2.89 1.62
C PHE A 163 15.38 -3.97 0.65
N GLU A 164 16.26 -3.61 -0.28
CA GLU A 164 16.86 -4.51 -1.27
C GLU A 164 18.39 -4.56 -1.11
N VAL A 165 18.96 -5.69 -1.53
CA VAL A 165 20.37 -6.03 -1.49
C VAL A 165 20.75 -6.58 -2.85
N THR A 166 21.52 -5.82 -3.61
CA THR A 166 22.12 -6.26 -4.86
C THR A 166 23.43 -6.99 -4.57
N MET A 167 23.53 -8.22 -5.04
CA MET A 167 24.71 -9.06 -4.86
C MET A 167 25.83 -8.64 -5.81
N ILE A 168 27.08 -8.65 -5.30
CA ILE A 168 28.27 -8.37 -6.10
C ILE A 168 29.28 -9.51 -5.91
N GLU A 169 29.57 -10.21 -6.99
CA GLU A 169 30.52 -11.32 -7.01
C GLU A 169 31.97 -10.81 -6.94
N GLU A 170 32.69 -11.22 -5.89
CA GLU A 170 34.12 -10.88 -5.73
C GLU A 170 35.05 -11.99 -6.23
N ALA A 171 34.64 -13.26 -6.13
CA ALA A 171 35.44 -14.40 -6.59
C ALA A 171 34.61 -15.67 -6.83
N LYS A 172 34.57 -16.13 -8.09
CA LYS A 172 33.84 -17.33 -8.54
C LYS A 172 34.22 -18.63 -7.80
N GLU A 173 35.48 -18.78 -7.40
CA GLU A 173 36.01 -20.02 -6.82
C GLU A 173 35.95 -20.07 -5.29
N ARG A 174 35.30 -19.09 -4.64
CA ARG A 174 35.23 -19.01 -3.18
C ARG A 174 33.79 -19.12 -2.73
N THR A 175 33.55 -19.92 -1.69
CA THR A 175 32.26 -19.94 -1.01
C THR A 175 31.92 -18.53 -0.55
N SER A 176 30.80 -18.01 -1.06
CA SER A 176 30.19 -16.80 -0.54
C SER A 176 29.04 -17.15 0.39
N TYR A 177 28.75 -16.24 1.31
CA TYR A 177 27.58 -16.27 2.15
C TYR A 177 27.02 -14.86 2.29
N VAL A 178 25.69 -14.73 2.18
CA VAL A 178 24.96 -13.54 2.59
C VAL A 178 23.80 -13.92 3.49
N GLY A 179 23.76 -13.35 4.69
CA GLY A 179 22.60 -13.39 5.59
C GLY A 179 21.86 -12.06 5.55
N ILE A 180 20.54 -12.08 5.42
CA ILE A 180 19.68 -10.88 5.39
C ILE A 180 18.49 -11.11 6.34
N GLY A 181 18.23 -10.16 7.24
CA GLY A 181 17.08 -10.24 8.14
C GLY A 181 17.02 -9.07 9.13
N PHE A 182 16.46 -9.35 10.31
CA PHE A 182 16.37 -8.39 11.42
C PHE A 182 17.10 -8.91 12.66
N TYR A 183 17.78 -8.00 13.37
CA TYR A 183 18.55 -8.33 14.56
C TYR A 183 17.63 -8.92 15.65
N ASN A 184 18.11 -9.94 16.35
CA ASN A 184 17.38 -10.74 17.35
C ASN A 184 16.12 -11.44 16.83
N ILE A 185 15.88 -11.44 15.51
CA ILE A 185 14.84 -12.25 14.90
C ILE A 185 15.47 -13.53 14.34
N PRO A 186 14.97 -14.72 14.75
CA PRO A 186 15.42 -16.00 14.23
C PRO A 186 15.32 -16.13 12.70
N THR A 187 14.25 -15.59 12.13
CA THR A 187 13.99 -15.68 10.69
C THR A 187 14.97 -14.82 9.90
N LYS A 188 15.78 -15.47 9.06
CA LYS A 188 16.67 -14.80 8.11
C LYS A 188 16.81 -15.56 6.78
N LEU A 189 17.06 -14.82 5.71
CA LEU A 189 17.42 -15.37 4.42
C LEU A 189 18.94 -15.62 4.39
N SER A 190 19.35 -16.88 4.18
CA SER A 190 20.75 -17.26 4.02
C SER A 190 21.03 -17.72 2.59
N ILE A 191 21.96 -17.04 1.93
CA ILE A 191 22.31 -17.25 0.52
C ILE A 191 23.74 -17.78 0.47
N ILE A 192 23.94 -18.96 -0.12
CA ILE A 192 25.25 -19.57 -0.35
C ILE A 192 25.36 -19.84 -1.85
N ASN A 193 26.56 -19.73 -2.45
CA ASN A 193 26.81 -19.83 -3.91
C ASN A 193 25.94 -20.82 -4.72
N ASN A 194 25.57 -21.97 -4.15
CA ASN A 194 24.84 -23.03 -4.85
C ASN A 194 23.44 -23.32 -4.28
N SER A 195 22.97 -22.55 -3.30
CA SER A 195 21.69 -22.78 -2.63
C SER A 195 21.22 -21.56 -1.85
N ASN A 196 19.92 -21.26 -1.95
CA ASN A 196 19.27 -20.31 -1.07
C ASN A 196 18.49 -21.09 0.00
N ASN A 197 18.80 -20.83 1.27
CA ASN A 197 18.15 -21.49 2.38
C ASN A 197 17.44 -20.42 3.22
N PHE A 198 16.15 -20.63 3.48
CA PHE A 198 15.46 -19.88 4.51
C PHE A 198 15.73 -20.57 5.84
N TRP A 199 16.28 -19.81 6.79
CA TRP A 199 16.45 -20.30 8.15
C TRP A 199 15.42 -19.58 9.01
N ASP A 200 14.51 -20.38 9.56
CA ASP A 200 13.61 -19.95 10.61
C ASP A 200 13.90 -20.78 11.85
N ASP A 201 14.78 -20.27 12.72
CA ASP A 201 15.22 -21.06 13.90
C ASP A 201 14.06 -21.33 14.88
N GLN A 202 12.94 -20.58 14.82
CA GLN A 202 11.78 -20.83 15.69
C GLN A 202 11.08 -22.15 15.36
N ASN A 203 10.94 -22.46 14.07
CA ASN A 203 10.17 -23.61 13.61
C ASN A 203 11.06 -24.82 13.29
N ASN A 204 12.40 -24.68 13.33
CA ASN A 204 13.35 -25.64 12.77
C ASN A 204 13.05 -26.00 11.30
N GLU A 205 12.23 -25.19 10.61
CA GLU A 205 11.83 -25.44 9.23
C GLU A 205 12.80 -24.74 8.29
N ILE A 206 13.69 -25.54 7.70
CA ILE A 206 14.51 -25.08 6.59
C ILE A 206 13.71 -25.28 5.32
N THR A 207 13.09 -24.21 4.82
CA THR A 207 12.54 -24.27 3.47
C THR A 207 13.70 -24.10 2.49
N PHE A 208 14.03 -25.18 1.78
CA PHE A 208 15.07 -25.16 0.76
C PHE A 208 14.49 -24.67 -0.56
N HIS A 209 14.93 -23.50 -1.01
CA HIS A 209 14.76 -23.11 -2.40
C HIS A 209 16.08 -23.28 -3.11
N LYS A 210 16.20 -24.34 -3.91
CA LYS A 210 17.34 -24.53 -4.82
C LYS A 210 17.34 -23.44 -5.88
N SER A 211 17.89 -22.29 -5.53
CA SER A 211 18.19 -21.19 -6.42
C SER A 211 19.61 -20.77 -6.10
N SER A 212 20.51 -20.87 -7.07
CA SER A 212 21.78 -20.16 -6.98
C SER A 212 21.53 -18.67 -7.19
N TRP A 213 22.43 -17.85 -6.66
CA TRP A 213 22.45 -16.42 -6.98
C TRP A 213 23.48 -16.14 -8.06
N LYS A 214 23.29 -15.07 -8.82
CA LYS A 214 24.22 -14.56 -9.84
C LYS A 214 24.66 -13.16 -9.49
N ASP A 215 25.80 -12.72 -10.01
CA ASP A 215 26.18 -11.31 -9.92
C ASP A 215 25.01 -10.41 -10.34
N LYS A 216 24.76 -9.37 -9.55
CA LYS A 216 23.63 -8.43 -9.68
C LYS A 216 22.22 -8.98 -9.39
N ASP A 217 22.06 -10.23 -8.94
CA ASP A 217 20.78 -10.65 -8.36
C ASP A 217 20.42 -9.72 -7.20
N VAL A 218 19.14 -9.39 -7.07
CA VAL A 218 18.61 -8.50 -6.05
C VAL A 218 17.72 -9.29 -5.12
N PHE A 219 18.07 -9.29 -3.83
CA PHE A 219 17.26 -9.87 -2.78
C PHE A 219 16.62 -8.77 -1.96
N GLY A 220 15.37 -8.96 -1.56
CA GLY A 220 14.69 -8.00 -0.70
C GLY A 220 14.15 -8.65 0.55
N CYS A 221 14.02 -7.84 1.60
CA CYS A 221 13.46 -8.22 2.87
C CYS A 221 12.45 -7.16 3.27
N GLY A 222 11.22 -7.57 3.52
CA GLY A 222 10.16 -6.71 3.98
C GLY A 222 9.56 -7.19 5.28
N VAL A 223 9.13 -6.24 6.10
CA VAL A 223 8.26 -6.50 7.25
C VAL A 223 6.97 -5.71 7.10
N VAL A 224 5.86 -6.37 7.40
CA VAL A 224 4.54 -5.76 7.44
C VAL A 224 4.05 -5.72 8.88
N PHE A 225 3.81 -4.53 9.40
CA PHE A 225 3.13 -4.34 10.67
C PHE A 225 1.62 -4.19 10.45
N PRO A 226 0.78 -4.89 11.23
CA PRO A 226 -0.66 -4.75 11.15
C PRO A 226 -1.13 -3.39 11.63
N SER A 227 -2.27 -2.96 11.08
CA SER A 227 -3.02 -1.80 11.57
C SER A 227 -3.39 -1.99 13.04
N TRP A 228 -3.37 -0.91 13.84
CA TRP A 228 -3.86 -0.93 15.24
C TRP A 228 -5.31 -1.41 15.40
N LYS A 229 -6.12 -1.39 14.33
CA LYS A 229 -7.50 -1.87 14.30
C LYS A 229 -7.55 -3.40 14.21
N ASP A 230 -6.55 -4.01 13.60
CA ASP A 230 -6.45 -5.46 13.45
C ASP A 230 -5.61 -6.03 14.59
N LYS A 231 -6.27 -6.28 15.73
CA LYS A 231 -5.63 -6.80 16.95
C LYS A 231 -5.27 -8.28 16.85
N THR A 232 -5.79 -9.00 15.86
CA THR A 232 -5.57 -10.44 15.70
C THR A 232 -4.45 -10.74 14.70
N ALA A 233 -4.18 -9.82 13.76
CA ALA A 233 -3.04 -9.94 12.87
C ALA A 233 -1.72 -9.72 13.62
N LEU A 234 -0.73 -10.57 13.32
CA LEU A 234 0.64 -10.43 13.78
C LEU A 234 1.51 -9.75 12.70
N PRO A 235 2.61 -9.07 13.08
CA PRO A 235 3.61 -8.66 12.12
C PRO A 235 4.19 -9.87 11.38
N TYR A 236 4.67 -9.68 10.16
CA TYR A 236 5.34 -10.77 9.43
C TYR A 236 6.46 -10.27 8.52
N ILE A 237 7.45 -11.14 8.32
CA ILE A 237 8.54 -10.95 7.35
C ILE A 237 8.22 -11.69 6.06
N PHE A 238 8.66 -11.14 4.94
CA PHE A 238 8.71 -11.84 3.66
C PHE A 238 9.98 -11.46 2.90
N PHE A 239 10.37 -12.33 1.96
CA PHE A 239 11.54 -12.11 1.13
C PHE A 239 11.18 -12.07 -0.34
N THR A 240 12.05 -11.44 -1.12
CA THR A 240 11.92 -11.36 -2.57
C THR A 240 13.25 -11.66 -3.27
N LYS A 241 13.19 -12.17 -4.49
CA LYS A 241 14.32 -12.23 -5.42
C LYS A 241 13.90 -11.59 -6.74
N ASN A 242 14.69 -10.64 -7.22
CA ASN A 242 14.48 -9.92 -8.48
C ASN A 242 13.04 -9.39 -8.62
N GLY A 243 12.54 -8.73 -7.56
CA GLY A 243 11.19 -8.16 -7.51
C GLY A 243 10.04 -9.15 -7.33
N SER A 244 10.30 -10.46 -7.26
CA SER A 244 9.28 -11.49 -7.04
C SER A 244 9.37 -12.07 -5.62
N ARG A 245 8.24 -12.30 -4.95
CA ARG A 245 8.21 -12.92 -3.62
C ARG A 245 8.75 -14.35 -3.68
N ILE A 246 9.57 -14.73 -2.70
CA ILE A 246 10.10 -16.08 -2.54
C ILE A 246 9.72 -16.61 -1.15
N GLY A 247 9.40 -17.90 -1.06
CA GLY A 247 8.92 -18.50 0.19
C GLY A 247 7.57 -17.99 0.68
N GLY A 248 7.26 -18.29 1.94
CA GLY A 248 6.04 -17.89 2.65
C GLY A 248 6.17 -16.56 3.39
N LYS A 249 5.18 -16.29 4.25
CA LYS A 249 5.23 -15.23 5.26
C LYS A 249 5.71 -15.86 6.58
N PHE A 250 6.57 -15.17 7.30
CA PHE A 250 7.07 -15.60 8.59
C PHE A 250 6.49 -14.68 9.65
N SER A 251 5.50 -15.18 10.41
CA SER A 251 4.87 -14.42 11.49
C SER A 251 5.89 -14.12 12.58
N LEU A 252 5.80 -12.93 13.16
CA LEU A 252 6.58 -12.50 14.31
C LEU A 252 5.74 -12.51 15.58
N ASP A 253 6.40 -12.50 16.73
CA ASP A 253 5.72 -12.31 18.00
C ASP A 253 5.22 -10.86 18.09
N GLY A 254 4.09 -10.66 18.79
CA GLY A 254 3.45 -9.35 18.88
C GLY A 254 4.29 -8.27 19.58
N GLU A 255 5.32 -8.69 20.32
CA GLU A 255 6.27 -7.82 21.04
C GLU A 255 7.44 -7.35 20.17
N ASP A 256 7.63 -7.92 18.97
CA ASP A 256 8.71 -7.56 18.06
C ASP A 256 8.40 -6.26 17.30
N ASP A 257 8.59 -5.11 17.95
CA ASP A 257 8.29 -3.79 17.39
C ASP A 257 9.52 -2.98 16.98
N ASN A 258 10.72 -3.54 17.15
CA ASN A 258 11.99 -2.85 16.96
C ASN A 258 12.96 -3.63 16.06
N LEU A 259 12.64 -3.68 14.77
CA LEU A 259 13.28 -4.58 13.83
C LEU A 259 14.43 -3.90 13.11
N ARG A 260 15.65 -4.06 13.63
CA ARG A 260 16.85 -3.47 13.03
C ARG A 260 17.37 -4.33 11.87
N PRO A 261 17.39 -3.84 10.61
CA PRO A 261 17.98 -4.58 9.51
C PRO A 261 19.42 -4.97 9.81
N PHE A 262 19.77 -6.22 9.58
CA PHE A 262 21.14 -6.71 9.65
C PHE A 262 21.52 -7.50 8.41
N PHE A 263 22.83 -7.60 8.24
CA PHE A 263 23.45 -8.28 7.11
C PHE A 263 24.65 -9.06 7.61
N GLU A 264 24.89 -10.23 7.06
CA GLU A 264 26.09 -11.03 7.27
C GLU A 264 26.75 -11.30 5.92
N LEU A 265 28.07 -11.12 5.80
CA LEU A 265 28.79 -11.33 4.54
C LEU A 265 30.02 -12.23 4.72
N LEU A 266 30.24 -13.10 3.75
CA LEU A 266 31.48 -13.83 3.54
C LEU A 266 31.84 -13.81 2.06
N SER A 267 33.04 -13.34 1.73
CA SER A 267 33.64 -13.43 0.40
C SER A 267 32.79 -12.88 -0.76
N CYS A 268 31.90 -11.94 -0.50
CA CYS A 268 31.10 -11.24 -1.51
C CYS A 268 30.76 -9.83 -1.03
N SER A 269 30.51 -8.94 -1.98
CA SER A 269 30.12 -7.57 -1.72
C SER A 269 28.62 -7.42 -1.95
N ILE A 270 28.03 -6.36 -1.39
CA ILE A 270 26.64 -6.01 -1.63
C ILE A 270 26.46 -4.52 -1.79
N GLU A 271 25.40 -4.13 -2.49
CA GLU A 271 24.88 -2.77 -2.51
C GLU A 271 23.46 -2.78 -1.95
N ILE A 272 23.17 -1.90 -0.99
CA ILE A 272 21.90 -1.90 -0.27
C ILE A 272 21.07 -0.72 -0.73
N ASN A 273 19.80 -0.97 -1.04
CA ASN A 273 18.80 0.06 -1.27
C ASN A 273 17.79 0.06 -0.12
N PHE A 274 17.86 1.06 0.76
CA PHE A 274 16.87 1.26 1.82
C PHE A 274 15.64 2.06 1.37
N GLY A 275 15.55 2.44 0.09
CA GLY A 275 14.52 3.35 -0.42
C GLY A 275 14.77 4.82 -0.07
N ASN A 276 16.05 5.19 0.07
CA ASN A 276 16.45 6.57 0.37
C ASN A 276 16.13 7.53 -0.80
N ASP A 277 16.13 7.01 -2.03
CA ASP A 277 15.87 7.72 -3.29
C ASP A 277 15.13 6.77 -4.25
N LEU A 278 13.80 6.70 -4.10
CA LEU A 278 12.96 5.84 -4.94
C LEU A 278 12.69 6.42 -6.33
N GLU A 279 13.00 7.69 -6.57
CA GLU A 279 12.83 8.32 -7.87
C GLU A 279 13.94 7.85 -8.82
N ASN A 280 15.20 7.92 -8.38
CA ASN A 280 16.34 7.51 -9.21
C ASN A 280 16.70 6.04 -9.03
N LYS A 281 16.38 5.44 -7.87
CA LYS A 281 16.68 4.04 -7.55
C LYS A 281 15.46 3.33 -6.96
N PRO A 282 14.40 3.11 -7.75
CA PRO A 282 13.22 2.39 -7.29
C PRO A 282 13.57 0.95 -6.88
N PHE A 283 12.74 0.39 -6.00
CA PHE A 283 12.78 -1.05 -5.75
C PHE A 283 12.36 -1.84 -7.00
N LEU A 284 12.93 -3.03 -7.18
CA LEU A 284 12.39 -3.99 -8.15
C LEU A 284 11.05 -4.56 -7.67
N TYR A 285 10.88 -4.74 -6.35
CA TYR A 285 9.61 -5.17 -5.79
C TYR A 285 8.58 -4.03 -5.79
N ASN A 286 7.40 -4.29 -6.37
CA ASN A 286 6.31 -3.34 -6.37
C ASN A 286 5.57 -3.34 -5.02
N THR A 287 5.99 -2.46 -4.12
CA THR A 287 5.42 -2.31 -2.77
C THR A 287 3.95 -1.89 -2.77
N LEU A 288 3.45 -1.25 -3.84
CA LEU A 288 2.05 -0.85 -3.99
C LEU A 288 1.12 -2.04 -4.30
N LYS A 289 1.69 -3.16 -4.76
CA LYS A 289 0.96 -4.40 -5.08
C LYS A 289 1.10 -5.46 -3.98
N HIS A 290 1.58 -5.08 -2.79
CA HIS A 290 1.68 -6.01 -1.68
C HIS A 290 0.28 -6.35 -1.15
N ASN A 291 -0.09 -7.62 -1.26
CA ASN A 291 -1.36 -8.13 -0.74
C ASN A 291 -1.14 -8.92 0.56
N ILE A 292 -1.95 -8.61 1.58
CA ILE A 292 -1.99 -9.33 2.86
C ILE A 292 -2.77 -10.64 2.71
#